data_AF-A0A1L5NSS5-F1
#
_entry.id   AF-A0A1L5NSS5-F1
#
_cell.length_a   1.000
_cell.length_b   1.000
_cell.length_c   1.000
_cell.angle_alpha   90.00
_cell.angle_beta   90.00
_cell.angle_gamma   90.00
#
_symmetry.space_group_name_H-M   'P 1'
#
loop_
_entity.id
_entity.type
_entity.pdbx_description
1 polymer ?
#
loop_
_entity_poly.entity_id
_entity_poly.type
_entity_poly.pdbx_seq_one_letter_code
_entity_poly.pdbx_strand_id
1 'polypeptide(L)' 'MDVIAEPLGELQPDMPAEDRAIRARTLFGAVHGVISISLEARFVGLPSDRLGRELDEFVLTIVAGAVAGRAPRA' A
#
# COMPACT_ATOMS: atom_id res chain seq x y z
N MET A 1 -11.23 7.79 9.79
CA MET A 1 -10.11 7.25 8.99
C MET A 1 -8.93 6.84 9.86
N ASP A 2 -8.91 7.23 11.13
CA ASP A 2 -7.77 7.02 12.03
C ASP A 2 -7.47 5.54 12.26
N VAL A 3 -8.49 4.66 12.26
CA VAL A 3 -8.34 3.20 12.39
C VAL A 3 -7.58 2.57 11.22
N ILE A 4 -7.73 3.09 9.99
CA ILE A 4 -7.03 2.54 8.82
C ILE A 4 -5.56 2.96 8.79
N ALA A 5 -5.24 4.12 9.37
CA ALA A 5 -3.89 4.67 9.40
C ALA A 5 -3.05 4.16 10.60
N GLU A 6 -3.67 3.55 11.60
CA GLU A 6 -3.00 3.05 12.81
C GLU A 6 -1.81 2.11 12.52
N PRO A 7 -1.90 1.11 11.63
CA PRO A 7 -0.75 0.24 11.32
C PRO A 7 0.44 1.00 10.70
N LEU A 8 0.20 2.14 10.05
CA LEU A 8 1.28 2.99 9.54
C LEU A 8 2.04 3.68 10.67
N GLY A 9 1.42 3.86 11.84
CA GLY A 9 2.09 4.37 13.04
C GLY A 9 3.14 3.40 13.56
N GLU A 10 2.84 2.10 13.52
CA GLU A 10 3.81 1.05 13.86
C GLU A 10 4.91 0.91 12.81
N LEU A 11 4.55 1.02 11.53
CA LEU A 11 5.49 0.89 10.42
C LEU A 11 6.39 2.12 10.27
N GLN A 12 5.89 3.32 10.54
CA GLN A 12 6.57 4.60 10.30
C GLN A 12 6.36 5.55 11.50
N PRO A 13 6.98 5.24 12.66
CA PRO A 13 6.72 5.98 13.90
C PRO A 13 7.10 7.46 13.81
N ASP A 14 8.15 7.78 13.05
CA ASP A 14 8.67 9.15 12.88
C ASP A 14 7.83 10.00 11.91
N MET A 15 6.86 9.41 11.21
CA MET A 15 5.98 10.14 10.29
C MET A 15 4.86 10.84 11.07
N PRO A 16 4.59 12.13 10.85
CA PRO A 16 3.46 12.82 11.48
C PRO A 16 2.11 12.12 11.23
N ALA A 17 1.19 12.21 12.18
CA ALA A 17 -0.11 11.53 12.08
C ALA A 17 -0.93 11.96 10.85
N GLU A 18 -0.89 13.24 10.50
CA GLU A 18 -1.55 13.77 9.30
C GLU A 18 -0.97 13.17 8.01
N ASP A 19 0.36 13.07 7.92
CA ASP A 19 1.06 12.45 6.79
C ASP A 19 0.73 10.96 6.69
N ARG A 20 0.62 10.25 7.83
CA ARG A 20 0.16 8.86 7.86
C ARG A 20 -1.28 8.72 7.34
N ALA A 21 -2.17 9.64 7.68
CA ALA A 21 -3.54 9.64 7.15
C ALA A 21 -3.57 9.88 5.64
N ILE A 22 -2.72 10.76 5.12
CA ILE A 22 -2.54 10.95 3.67
C ILE A 22 -1.99 9.66 3.03
N ARG A 23 -0.95 9.07 3.61
CA ARG A 23 -0.36 7.82 3.15
C ARG A 23 -1.38 6.67 3.09
N ALA A 24 -2.21 6.53 4.12
CA ALA A 24 -3.27 5.53 4.15
C ALA A 24 -4.24 5.70 2.96
N ARG A 25 -4.65 6.94 2.67
CA ARG A 25 -5.48 7.26 1.49
C ARG A 25 -4.78 6.94 0.17
N THR A 26 -3.48 7.23 0.06
CA THR A 26 -2.68 6.89 -1.13
C THR A 26 -2.64 5.38 -1.35
N LEU A 27 -2.35 4.59 -0.31
CA LEU A 27 -2.28 3.13 -0.40
C LEU A 27 -3.66 2.53 -0.73
N PHE A 28 -4.71 3.03 -0.08
CA PHE A 28 -6.09 2.64 -0.37
C PHE A 28 -6.44 2.92 -1.84
N GLY A 29 -6.14 4.12 -2.34
CA GLY A 29 -6.37 4.49 -3.74
C GLY A 29 -5.58 3.62 -4.72
N ALA A 30 -4.33 3.29 -4.40
CA ALA A 30 -3.49 2.43 -5.23
C ALA A 30 -4.08 1.02 -5.36
N VAL A 31 -4.44 0.37 -4.24
CA VAL A 31 -5.04 -0.96 -4.23
C VAL A 31 -6.38 -0.96 -4.98
N HIS A 32 -7.26 0.01 -4.69
CA HIS A 32 -8.54 0.11 -5.39
C HIS A 32 -8.38 0.40 -6.88
N GLY A 33 -7.39 1.20 -7.27
CA GLY A 33 -7.08 1.48 -8.68
C GLY A 33 -6.69 0.21 -9.44
N VAL A 34 -5.80 -0.61 -8.87
CA VAL A 34 -5.39 -1.89 -9.47
C VAL A 34 -6.60 -2.83 -9.63
N ILE A 35 -7.45 -2.93 -8.61
CA ILE A 35 -8.67 -3.75 -8.65
C ILE A 35 -9.61 -3.24 -9.75
N SER A 36 -9.95 -1.95 -9.74
CA SER A 36 -10.89 -1.38 -10.72
C SER A 36 -10.41 -1.54 -12.16
N ILE A 37 -9.12 -1.25 -12.43
CA ILE A 37 -8.54 -1.42 -13.76
C ILE A 37 -8.60 -2.88 -14.22
N SER A 38 -8.35 -3.82 -13.31
CA SER A 38 -8.37 -5.26 -13.60
C SER A 38 -9.79 -5.77 -13.84
N LEU A 39 -10.76 -5.33 -13.05
CA LEU A 39 -12.17 -5.69 -13.21
C LEU A 39 -12.80 -5.10 -14.49
N GLU A 40 -12.39 -3.88 -14.87
CA GLU A 40 -12.84 -3.23 -16.11
C GLU A 40 -12.19 -3.82 -17.38
N ALA A 41 -11.31 -4.82 -17.24
CA ALA A 41 -10.55 -5.43 -18.33
C ALA A 41 -9.83 -4.41 -19.24
N ARG A 42 -9.33 -3.33 -18.63
CA ARG A 42 -8.56 -2.29 -19.33
C ARG A 42 -7.16 -2.79 -19.68
N PHE A 43 -6.48 -2.10 -20.61
CA PHE A 43 -5.22 -2.51 -21.25
C PHE A 43 -4.08 -3.00 -20.32
N VAL A 44 -4.08 -2.64 -19.04
CA VAL A 44 -3.05 -3.04 -18.05
C VAL A 44 -3.64 -3.79 -16.85
N GLY A 45 -4.85 -4.32 -16.97
CA GLY A 45 -5.50 -5.11 -15.94
C GLY A 45 -4.83 -6.46 -15.70
N LEU A 46 -4.86 -6.94 -14.46
CA LEU A 46 -4.29 -8.24 -14.07
C LEU A 46 -5.29 -9.38 -14.34
N PRO A 47 -4.80 -10.59 -14.70
CA PRO A 47 -5.65 -11.78 -14.74
C PRO A 47 -6.35 -12.01 -13.40
N SER A 48 -7.65 -12.33 -13.42
CA SER A 48 -8.46 -12.44 -12.19
C SER A 48 -7.96 -13.54 -11.24
N ASP A 49 -7.38 -14.62 -11.78
CA ASP A 49 -6.77 -15.71 -11.02
C ASP A 49 -5.45 -15.31 -10.34
N ARG A 50 -4.84 -14.19 -10.75
CA ARG A 50 -3.58 -13.67 -10.18
C ARG A 50 -3.75 -12.39 -9.38
N LEU A 51 -4.84 -11.64 -9.59
CA LEU A 51 -5.06 -10.32 -8.99
C LEU A 51 -4.82 -10.30 -7.48
N GLY A 52 -5.39 -11.26 -6.73
CA GLY A 52 -5.21 -11.32 -5.28
C GLY A 52 -3.74 -11.49 -4.87
N ARG A 53 -3.04 -12.45 -5.49
CA ARG A 53 -1.63 -12.72 -5.21
C ARG A 53 -0.73 -11.53 -5.53
N GLU A 54 -0.96 -10.86 -6.65
CA GLU A 54 -0.17 -9.69 -7.05
C GLU A 54 -0.42 -8.50 -6.13
N LEU A 55 -1.64 -8.33 -5.63
CA LEU A 55 -1.95 -7.31 -4.61
C LEU A 55 -1.26 -7.61 -3.29
N ASP A 56 -1.22 -8.87 -2.86
CA ASP A 56 -0.48 -9.27 -1.65
C ASP A 56 1.01 -8.95 -1.79
N GLU A 57 1.64 -9.35 -2.90
CA GLU A 57 3.03 -9.05 -3.21
C GLU A 57 3.31 -7.54 -3.27
N PHE A 58 2.40 -6.76 -3.88
CA PHE A 58 2.49 -5.30 -3.93
C PHE A 58 2.49 -4.67 -2.53
N VAL A 59 1.56 -5.08 -1.67
CA VAL A 59 1.47 -4.59 -0.29
C VAL A 59 2.69 -5.00 0.51
N LEU A 60 3.11 -6.27 0.43
CA LEU A 60 4.29 -6.78 1.13
C LEU A 60 5.58 -6.09 0.69
N THR A 61 5.72 -5.78 -0.60
CA THR A 61 6.86 -5.04 -1.13
C THR A 61 6.93 -3.63 -0.54
N ILE A 62 5.79 -2.92 -0.45
CA ILE A 62 5.74 -1.60 0.18
C ILE A 62 6.08 -1.68 1.67
N VAL A 63 5.55 -2.66 2.39
CA VAL A 63 5.83 -2.87 3.81
C VAL A 63 7.32 -3.17 4.02
N ALA A 64 7.89 -4.08 3.23
CA ALA A 64 9.32 -4.40 3.28
C ALA A 64 10.20 -3.16 3.03
N GLY A 65 9.85 -2.35 2.04
CA GLY A 65 10.52 -1.08 1.76
C GLY A 65 10.41 -0.08 2.92
N ALA A 66 9.24 0.03 3.55
CA ALA A 66 9.05 0.88 4.72
C ALA A 66 9.90 0.41 5.92
N VAL A 67 9.99 -0.90 6.14
CA VAL A 67 10.84 -1.50 7.19
C VAL A 67 12.32 -1.25 6.92
N ALA A 68 12.78 -1.49 5.69
CA ALA A 68 14.18 -1.30 5.29
C ALA A 68 14.61 0.17 5.39
N GLY A 69 13.72 1.11 5.07
CA GLY A 69 13.97 2.55 5.20
C GLY A 69 14.19 3.04 6.64
N ARG A 70 13.86 2.23 7.65
CA ARG A 70 14.15 2.52 9.07
C ARG A 70 15.57 2.17 9.50
N ALA A 71 16.28 1.32 8.74
CA ALA A 71 17.66 1.00 9.07
C ALA A 71 18.52 2.28 8.97
N PRO A 72 19.43 2.55 9.92
CA PRO A 72 20.36 3.67 9.78
C PRO A 72 21.06 3.56 8.44
N ARG A 73 21.00 4.61 7.63
CA ARG A 73 21.85 4.69 6.44
C ARG A 73 23.28 4.82 6.94
N ALA A 74 24.05 3.74 6.77
CA ALA A 74 25.48 3.70 7.08
C ALA A 74 26.28 4.71 6.26
#